data_AF-A0A7L8V1X9-F1
#
_entry.id   AF-A0A7L8V1X9-F1
#
_cell.length_a   1.000
_cell.length_b   1.000
_cell.length_c   1.000
_cell.angle_alpha   90.00
_cell.angle_beta   90.00
_cell.angle_gamma   90.00
#
_symmetry.space_group_name_H-M   'P 1'
#
loop_
_entity.id
_entity.type
_entity.pdbx_description
1 polymer ?
#
loop_
_entity_poly.entity_id
_entity_poly.type
_entity_poly.pdbx_seq_one_letter_code
_entity_poly.pdbx_strand_id
1 'polypeptide(L)' 'MAEGSKELDVWQKALEAKLNELQSCQNSKNVDSCFKCNLTLECILRKEYVKAVYESMSKGSMGGFEF' A
#
# COMPACT_ATOMS: atom_id res chain seq x y z
N MET A 1 8.19 2.00 24.14
CA MET A 1 8.12 1.59 22.72
C MET A 1 8.14 0.07 22.71
N ALA A 2 7.14 -0.62 22.17
CA ALA A 2 7.10 -2.09 22.18
C ALA A 2 7.56 -2.62 20.82
N GLU A 3 8.84 -2.93 20.74
CA GLU A 3 9.39 -3.91 19.81
C GLU A 3 8.68 -5.25 20.03
N GLY A 4 8.04 -5.76 18.99
CA GLY A 4 7.46 -7.08 18.99
C GLY A 4 7.98 -7.79 17.75
N SER A 5 8.85 -8.77 17.96
CA SER A 5 9.20 -9.80 16.99
C SER A 5 7.90 -10.38 16.43
N LYS A 6 7.49 -9.95 15.24
CA LYS A 6 6.21 -10.34 14.66
C LYS A 6 6.48 -11.02 13.34
N GLU A 7 6.19 -12.31 13.34
CA GLU A 7 5.81 -13.00 12.11
C GLU A 7 4.81 -12.11 11.38
N LEU A 8 5.18 -11.65 10.19
CA LEU A 8 4.36 -10.74 9.40
C LEU A 8 3.01 -11.40 9.19
N ASP A 9 1.96 -10.81 9.76
CA ASP A 9 0.62 -11.29 9.53
C ASP A 9 0.26 -11.11 8.04
N VAL A 10 -0.76 -11.85 7.58
CA VAL A 10 -1.11 -11.93 6.16
C VAL A 10 -1.34 -10.55 5.53
N TRP A 11 -1.79 -9.58 6.33
CA TRP A 11 -2.02 -8.21 5.90
C TRP A 11 -0.74 -7.40 5.79
N GLN A 12 0.22 -7.58 6.70
CA GLN A 12 1.55 -7.00 6.55
C GLN A 12 2.27 -7.53 5.30
N LYS A 13 2.20 -8.84 5.03
CA LYS A 13 2.76 -9.44 3.81
C LYS A 13 2.13 -8.87 2.54
N ALA A 14 0.81 -8.72 2.53
CA ALA A 14 0.08 -8.12 1.40
C ALA A 14 0.46 -6.65 1.20
N LEU A 15 0.60 -5.88 2.28
CA LEU A 15 1.05 -4.50 2.23
C LEU A 15 2.48 -4.38 1.68
N GLU A 16 3.41 -5.21 2.14
CA GLU A 16 4.79 -5.21 1.64
C GLU A 16 4.87 -5.57 0.16
N ALA A 17 4.09 -6.55 -0.30
CA ALA A 17 4.02 -6.89 -1.72
C ALA A 17 3.57 -5.67 -2.56
N LYS A 18 2.46 -5.03 -2.16
CA LYS A 18 1.94 -3.85 -2.86
C LYS A 18 2.87 -2.65 -2.78
N LEU A 19 3.58 -2.48 -1.66
CA LEU A 19 4.58 -1.43 -1.51
C LEU A 19 5.75 -1.62 -2.49
N ASN A 20 6.27 -2.84 -2.60
CA ASN A 20 7.34 -3.16 -3.55
C ASN A 20 6.91 -2.93 -5.00
N GLU A 21 5.70 -3.34 -5.36
CA GLU A 21 5.13 -3.07 -6.69
C GLU A 21 5.04 -1.54 -6.96
N LEU A 22 4.55 -0.79 -5.97
CA LEU A 22 4.40 0.66 -6.07
C LEU A 22 5.74 1.39 -6.19
N GLN A 23 6.75 0.97 -5.41
CA GLN A 23 8.10 1.51 -5.50
C GLN A 23 8.77 1.18 -6.84
N SER A 24 8.57 -0.03 -7.37
CA SER A 24 9.06 -0.40 -8.71
C SER A 24 8.41 0.48 -9.79
N CYS A 25 7.10 0.70 -9.70
CA CYS A 25 6.38 1.61 -10.59
C CYS A 25 6.88 3.06 -10.51
N GLN A 26 7.12 3.55 -9.29
CA GLN A 26 7.70 4.87 -9.03
C GLN A 26 9.07 5.03 -9.70
N ASN A 27 9.97 4.07 -9.49
CA ASN A 27 11.29 4.05 -10.12
C ASN A 27 11.21 4.00 -11.65
N SER A 28 10.35 3.14 -12.21
CA SER A 28 10.15 3.03 -13.66
C SER A 28 9.61 4.33 -14.29
N LYS A 29 8.81 5.10 -13.53
CA LYS A 29 8.29 6.41 -13.95
C LYS A 29 9.20 7.58 -13.55
N ASN A 30 10.34 7.30 -12.93
CA ASN A 30 11.29 8.30 -12.42
C ASN A 30 10.64 9.31 -11.45
N VAL A 31 9.71 8.86 -10.61
CA VAL A 31 9.07 9.67 -9.57
C VAL A 31 9.33 9.05 -8.20
N ASP A 32 9.60 9.86 -7.20
CA ASP A 32 9.79 9.40 -5.80
C ASP A 32 8.48 9.32 -5.00
N SER A 33 7.37 9.77 -5.59
CA SER A 33 6.07 9.76 -4.94
C SER A 33 4.95 9.65 -5.97
N CYS A 34 3.89 8.91 -5.64
CA CYS A 34 2.71 8.83 -6.51
C CYS A 34 1.99 10.17 -6.66
N PHE A 35 2.23 11.15 -5.78
CA PHE A 35 1.73 12.53 -5.93
C PHE A 35 2.40 13.31 -7.06
N LYS A 36 3.59 12.86 -7.51
CA LYS A 36 4.31 13.40 -8.67
C LYS A 36 3.96 12.66 -9.97
N CYS A 37 3.11 11.62 -9.88
CA CYS A 37 2.67 10.85 -11.03
C CYS A 37 1.40 11.46 -11.62
N ASN A 38 1.33 11.65 -12.94
CA ASN A 38 0.13 12.20 -13.60
C ASN A 38 -1.15 11.38 -13.37
N LEU A 39 -1.02 10.11 -12.97
CA LEU A 39 -2.13 9.21 -12.70
C LEU A 39 -2.50 9.15 -11.22
N THR A 40 -2.08 10.07 -10.33
CA THR A 40 -2.29 9.94 -8.86
C THR A 40 -3.71 9.52 -8.47
N LEU A 41 -4.74 10.10 -9.10
CA LEU A 41 -6.14 9.83 -8.78
C LEU A 41 -6.68 8.55 -9.46
N GLU A 42 -6.19 8.24 -10.66
CA GLU A 42 -6.67 7.13 -11.51
C GLU A 42 -5.79 5.87 -11.42
N CYS A 43 -4.65 5.94 -10.72
CA CYS A 43 -3.69 4.85 -10.63
C CYS A 43 -4.25 3.72 -9.77
N ILE A 44 -4.64 2.63 -10.43
CA ILE A 44 -5.14 1.40 -9.80
C ILE A 44 -4.13 0.87 -8.78
N LEU A 45 -2.85 0.82 -9.12
CA LEU A 45 -1.80 0.33 -8.21
C LEU A 45 -1.72 1.15 -6.91
N ARG A 46 -1.89 2.48 -7.01
CA ARG A 46 -1.94 3.34 -5.82
C ARG A 46 -3.19 3.04 -4.99
N LYS A 47 -4.36 2.89 -5.62
CA LYS A 47 -5.61 2.56 -4.92
C LYS A 47 -5.49 1.22 -4.19
N GLU A 48 -4.93 0.20 -4.84
CA GLU A 48 -4.68 -1.10 -4.23
C GLU A 48 -3.70 -1.02 -3.05
N TYR A 49 -2.61 -0.25 -3.18
CA TYR A 49 -1.70 -0.01 -2.07
C TYR A 49 -2.41 0.66 -0.89
N VAL A 50 -3.20 1.71 -1.13
CA VAL A 50 -3.97 2.40 -0.08
C VAL A 50 -4.95 1.43 0.59
N LYS A 51 -5.65 0.61 -0.19
CA LYS A 51 -6.52 -0.45 0.34
C LYS A 51 -5.75 -1.43 1.23
N ALA A 52 -4.59 -1.91 0.79
CA ALA A 52 -3.74 -2.81 1.57
C ALA A 52 -3.24 -2.18 2.88
N VAL A 53 -2.94 -0.87 2.89
CA VAL A 53 -2.61 -0.13 4.12
C VAL A 53 -3.78 -0.15 5.10
N TYR A 54 -5.00 0.16 4.63
CA TYR A 54 -6.19 0.14 5.46
C TYR A 54 -6.50 -1.27 5.97
N GLU A 55 -6.41 -2.29 5.12
CA GLU A 55 -6.59 -3.69 5.51
C GLU A 55 -5.54 -4.14 6.54
N SER A 56 -4.29 -3.70 6.40
CA SER A 56 -3.21 -3.96 7.37
C SER A 56 -3.49 -3.30 8.73
N MET A 57 -3.90 -2.04 8.74
CA MET A 57 -4.22 -1.30 9.97
C MET A 57 -5.48 -1.85 10.67
N SER A 58 -6.49 -2.22 9.90
CA SER A 58 -7.79 -2.73 10.40
C SER A 58 -7.81 -4.25 10.58
N LYS A 59 -6.72 -4.93 10.21
CA LYS A 59 -6.63 -6.40 10.11
C LYS A 59 -7.78 -7.05 9.34
N GLY A 60 -8.18 -6.41 8.23
CA GLY A 60 -9.29 -6.85 7.38
C GLY A 60 -10.68 -6.41 7.87
N SER A 61 -10.78 -5.61 8.93
CA SER A 61 -12.05 -4.99 9.34
C SER A 61 -12.39 -3.84 8.40
N MET A 62 -13.00 -4.15 7.26
CA MET A 62 -13.35 -3.19 6.22
C MET A 62 -14.54 -2.33 6.65
N GLY A 63 -14.26 -1.18 7.26
CA GLY A 63 -15.24 -0.11 7.46
C GLY A 63 -15.46 0.69 6.17
N GLY A 64 -16.31 0.17 5.26
CA GLY A 64 -17.07 0.96 4.27
C GLY A 64 -16.34 1.99 3.39
N PHE A 65 -15.08 1.75 3.00
CA PHE A 65 -14.38 2.63 2.03
C PHE A 65 -14.30 1.94 0.65
N GLU A 66 -15.02 2.50 -0.33
CA GLU A 66 -14.88 2.16 -1.75
C GLU A 66 -13.97 3.23 -2.43
N PHE A 67 -13.00 2.80 -3.25
CA PHE A 67 -11.97 3.64 -3.89
C PHE A 67 -12.14 3.77 -5.41
#